data_AF-A0A2K3MMQ1-F1
#
_entry.id   AF-A0A2K3MMQ1-F1
#
_cell.length_a   1.000
_cell.length_b   1.000
_cell.length_c   1.000
_cell.angle_alpha   90.00
_cell.angle_beta   90.00
_cell.angle_gamma   90.00
#
_symmetry.space_group_name_H-M   'P 1'
#
loop_
_entity.id
_entity.type
_entity.pdbx_description
1 polymer ?
#
loop_
_entity_poly.entity_id
_entity_poly.type
_entity_poly.pdbx_seq_one_letter_code
_entity_poly.pdbx_strand_id
1 'polypeptide(L)'
;MRNHSFDVYQIELSAPSLCIFSFMGTPYQKFRGSGLSSVKQVNIDAEMLANYSVPPLALLSWLSGLVNVKSLTVSASTLQVLSFAPDYLKDEQLLPSSFMRSLKSLKVKLKPLSYGLSMALKIVMLDKELKAGLVPSSLMPNGILDLLLHNSPSADVDIVECSRIDDSFNHLAPLSSSLYPEFLQPSSNEHVVDGLERRMWHLKQVEEQTKKYVDLAMEAIVREREEMLSLKEHTMMLSKTVDVLQPQLRDARELVEL
;
A
#
# COMPACT_ATOMS: atom_id res chain seq x y z
N MET A 1 17.88 -12.47 -11.46
CA MET A 1 16.88 -12.02 -10.48
C MET A 1 17.52 -12.06 -9.10
N ARG A 2 17.70 -10.93 -8.41
CA ARG A 2 18.18 -10.94 -7.02
C ARG A 2 16.96 -11.14 -6.10
N ASN A 3 16.90 -12.29 -5.44
CA ASN A 3 15.97 -12.53 -4.34
C ASN A 3 16.41 -11.65 -3.16
N HIS A 4 15.86 -10.45 -3.07
CA HIS A 4 15.86 -9.70 -1.83
C HIS A 4 14.79 -10.32 -0.93
N SER A 5 15.12 -11.42 -0.22
CA SER A 5 14.28 -11.83 0.90
C SER A 5 14.43 -10.75 1.96
N PHE A 6 13.44 -9.87 2.08
CA PHE A 6 13.39 -8.95 3.20
C PHE A 6 13.19 -9.79 4.45
N ASP A 7 14.15 -9.74 5.36
CA ASP A 7 14.01 -10.37 6.67
C ASP A 7 12.76 -9.78 7.34
N VAL A 8 11.77 -10.63 7.59
CA VAL A 8 10.58 -10.24 8.34
C VAL A 8 11.03 -10.03 9.77
N TYR A 9 11.23 -8.78 10.16
CA TYR A 9 11.62 -8.44 11.52
C TYR A 9 10.47 -8.72 12.48
N GLN A 10 10.73 -9.56 13.47
CA GLN A 10 9.81 -9.80 14.57
C GLN A 10 10.08 -8.77 15.67
N ILE A 11 9.03 -8.11 16.14
CA ILE A 11 9.09 -7.15 17.23
C ILE A 11 8.28 -7.71 18.39
N GLU A 12 8.91 -7.81 19.55
CA GLU A 12 8.23 -8.06 20.82
C GLU A 12 8.13 -6.75 21.59
N LEU A 13 6.91 -6.37 21.96
CA LEU A 13 6.66 -5.16 22.72
C LEU A 13 6.26 -5.54 24.15
N SER A 14 6.99 -5.05 25.14
CA SER A 14 6.66 -5.18 26.56
C SER A 14 6.23 -3.81 27.11
N ALA A 15 5.13 -3.28 26.58
CA ALA A 15 4.62 -1.96 26.92
C ALA A 15 3.20 -2.02 27.50
N PRO A 16 3.02 -2.52 28.74
CA PRO A 16 1.70 -2.80 29.33
C PRO A 16 0.86 -1.55 29.62
N SER A 17 1.46 -0.35 29.54
CA SER A 17 0.79 0.94 29.71
C SER A 17 0.57 1.67 28.37
N LEU A 18 0.96 1.09 27.23
CA LEU A 18 0.80 1.71 25.93
C LEU A 18 -0.69 1.83 25.59
N CYS A 19 -1.21 3.05 25.63
CA CYS A 19 -2.62 3.33 25.37
C CYS A 19 -2.88 3.75 23.92
N ILE A 20 -1.88 4.30 23.24
CA ILE A 20 -1.96 4.83 21.88
C ILE A 20 -0.89 4.13 21.03
N PHE A 21 -1.30 3.58 19.91
CA PHE A 21 -0.40 3.01 18.91
C PHE A 21 -0.56 3.79 17.60
N SER A 22 0.55 4.22 17.01
CA SER A 22 0.56 4.93 15.73
C SER A 22 1.60 4.34 14.81
N PHE A 23 1.23 4.11 13.55
CA PHE A 23 2.10 3.57 12.53
C PHE A 23 1.91 4.31 11.21
N MET A 24 3.03 4.62 10.53
CA MET A 24 3.06 5.15 9.18
C MET A 24 4.15 4.41 8.37
N GLY A 25 3.80 3.91 7.18
CA GLY A 25 4.75 3.26 6.27
C GLY A 25 4.29 1.89 5.79
N THR A 26 5.23 1.01 5.43
CA THR A 26 4.89 -0.34 4.95
C THR A 26 5.04 -1.38 6.07
N PRO A 27 3.96 -2.12 6.42
CA PRO A 27 3.99 -3.06 7.53
C PRO A 27 4.74 -4.34 7.15
N TYR A 28 6.03 -4.40 7.44
CA TYR A 28 6.84 -5.63 7.27
C TYR A 28 7.06 -6.38 8.59
N GLN A 29 6.68 -5.77 9.71
CA GLN A 29 6.98 -6.29 11.04
C GLN A 29 5.87 -7.23 11.53
N LYS A 30 6.23 -8.23 12.34
CA LYS A 30 5.26 -9.06 13.07
C LYS A 30 5.38 -8.76 14.55
N PHE A 31 4.26 -8.40 15.20
CA PHE A 31 4.23 -8.25 16.65
C PHE A 31 4.01 -9.60 17.34
N ARG A 32 4.82 -9.90 18.35
CA ARG A 32 4.58 -11.02 19.28
C ARG A 32 4.24 -10.52 20.67
N GLY A 33 3.51 -11.36 21.40
CA GLY A 33 3.12 -11.12 22.79
C GLY A 33 1.83 -10.32 22.93
N SER A 34 1.41 -10.08 24.17
CA SER A 34 0.21 -9.32 24.53
C SER A 34 0.48 -7.82 24.71
N GLY A 35 1.63 -7.31 24.26
CA GLY A 35 2.10 -5.94 24.48
C GLY A 35 1.20 -4.82 23.95
N LEU A 36 0.26 -5.16 23.06
CA LEU A 36 -0.71 -4.22 22.51
C LEU A 36 -2.11 -4.33 23.14
N SER A 37 -2.29 -5.22 24.13
CA SER A 37 -3.58 -5.44 24.78
C SER A 37 -4.09 -4.22 25.58
N SER A 38 -3.19 -3.33 26.04
CA SER A 38 -3.55 -2.09 26.72
C SER A 38 -3.97 -0.96 25.77
N VAL A 39 -3.75 -1.12 24.47
CA VAL A 39 -3.97 -0.08 23.48
C VAL A 39 -5.47 0.15 23.30
N LYS A 40 -5.87 1.42 23.45
CA LYS A 40 -7.26 1.89 23.29
C LYS A 40 -7.45 2.69 22.01
N GLN A 41 -6.39 3.34 21.52
CA GLN A 41 -6.42 4.16 20.33
C GLN A 41 -5.35 3.73 19.35
N VAL A 42 -5.75 3.52 18.10
CA VAL A 42 -4.88 3.07 17.02
C VAL A 42 -4.99 4.02 15.85
N ASN A 43 -3.84 4.45 15.31
CA ASN A 43 -3.77 5.23 14.08
C ASN A 43 -2.82 4.53 13.11
N ILE A 44 -3.35 4.00 12.00
CA ILE A 44 -2.55 3.27 11.02
C ILE A 44 -2.67 3.93 9.66
N ASP A 45 -1.52 4.35 9.18
CA ASP A 45 -1.33 4.81 7.82
C ASP A 45 -0.37 3.89 7.06
N ALA A 46 -0.92 2.81 6.52
CA ALA A 46 -0.18 1.77 5.84
C ALA A 46 -0.14 2.02 4.32
N GLU A 47 1.03 1.72 3.76
CA GLU A 47 1.28 1.68 2.32
C GLU A 47 1.84 0.32 1.91
N MET A 48 1.86 0.06 0.62
CA MET A 48 2.44 -1.16 0.04
C MET A 48 3.01 -0.84 -1.33
N LEU A 49 4.14 -1.48 -1.65
CA LEU A 49 4.71 -1.47 -2.99
C LEU A 49 4.14 -2.63 -3.82
N ALA A 50 4.14 -2.49 -5.14
CA ALA A 50 3.80 -3.59 -6.03
C ALA A 50 4.67 -4.83 -5.73
N ASN A 51 4.08 -6.03 -5.84
CA ASN A 51 4.73 -7.35 -5.71
C ASN A 51 5.00 -7.89 -4.29
N TYR A 52 4.38 -7.32 -3.24
CA TYR A 52 4.58 -7.82 -1.86
C TYR A 52 3.28 -8.35 -1.24
N SER A 53 3.30 -9.63 -0.84
CA SER A 53 2.18 -10.28 -0.12
C SER A 53 2.29 -10.16 1.40
N VAL A 54 3.46 -9.76 1.93
CA VAL A 54 3.70 -9.64 3.38
C VAL A 54 2.88 -8.52 4.03
N PRO A 55 2.81 -7.29 3.46
CA PRO A 55 2.17 -6.17 4.14
C PRO A 55 0.68 -6.37 4.49
N PRO A 56 -0.18 -6.89 3.59
CA PRO A 56 -1.57 -7.17 3.92
C PRO A 56 -1.73 -8.13 5.11
N LEU A 57 -0.93 -9.19 5.16
CA LEU A 57 -0.99 -10.21 6.22
C LEU A 57 -0.43 -9.72 7.55
N ALA A 58 0.68 -8.96 7.51
CA ALA A 58 1.24 -8.35 8.71
C ALA A 58 0.23 -7.39 9.34
N LEU A 59 -0.38 -6.53 8.53
CA LEU A 59 -1.39 -5.59 8.98
C LEU A 59 -2.62 -6.29 9.58
N LEU A 60 -3.12 -7.34 8.93
CA LEU A 60 -4.23 -8.14 9.46
C LEU A 60 -3.87 -8.78 10.82
N SER A 61 -2.65 -9.31 10.94
CA SER A 61 -2.15 -9.86 12.20
C SER A 61 -2.08 -8.80 13.31
N TRP A 62 -1.74 -7.56 13.00
CA TRP A 62 -1.69 -6.48 13.99
C TRP A 62 -3.09 -6.15 14.49
N LEU A 63 -4.05 -5.96 13.58
CA LEU A 63 -5.44 -5.65 13.92
C LEU A 63 -6.08 -6.76 14.77
N SER A 64 -5.76 -8.02 14.50
CA SER A 64 -6.21 -9.16 15.31
C SER A 64 -5.65 -9.17 16.74
N GLY A 65 -4.45 -8.62 16.95
CA GLY A 65 -3.86 -8.47 18.29
C GLY A 65 -4.42 -7.31 19.11
N LEU A 66 -5.15 -6.39 18.47
CA LEU A 66 -5.63 -5.13 19.03
C LEU A 66 -7.05 -5.25 19.62
N VAL A 67 -7.23 -6.18 20.57
CA VAL A 67 -8.55 -6.61 21.08
C VAL A 67 -9.34 -5.56 21.89
N ASN A 68 -8.64 -4.60 22.53
CA ASN A 68 -9.24 -3.61 23.44
C ASN A 68 -9.35 -2.21 22.84
N VAL A 69 -9.18 -2.10 21.52
CA VAL A 69 -9.24 -0.81 20.81
C VAL A 69 -10.65 -0.25 20.86
N LYS A 70 -10.74 1.01 21.25
CA LYS A 70 -11.98 1.79 21.29
C LYS A 70 -12.07 2.78 20.14
N SER A 71 -10.92 3.25 19.63
CA SER A 71 -10.87 4.19 18.52
C SER A 71 -9.82 3.75 17.50
N LEU A 72 -10.25 3.56 16.26
CA LEU A 72 -9.40 3.20 15.14
C LEU A 72 -9.42 4.33 14.11
N THR A 73 -8.25 4.86 13.79
CA THR A 73 -8.05 5.77 12.66
C THR A 73 -7.23 5.04 11.61
N VAL A 74 -7.72 5.00 10.38
CA VAL A 74 -7.04 4.38 9.24
C VAL A 74 -7.07 5.29 8.04
N SER A 75 -6.09 5.17 7.15
CA SER A 75 -6.14 5.84 5.85
C SER A 75 -6.82 4.97 4.78
N ALA A 76 -7.26 5.61 3.69
CA ALA A 76 -7.75 4.89 2.51
C ALA A 76 -6.69 3.91 1.96
N SER A 77 -5.41 4.27 2.01
CA SER A 77 -4.32 3.37 1.63
C SER A 77 -4.25 2.15 2.54
N THR A 78 -4.42 2.30 3.86
CA THR A 78 -4.50 1.17 4.80
C THR A 78 -5.62 0.20 4.42
N LEU A 79 -6.82 0.71 4.12
CA LEU A 79 -7.94 -0.14 3.70
C LEU A 79 -7.65 -0.85 2.38
N GLN A 80 -7.04 -0.16 1.42
CA GLN A 80 -6.60 -0.77 0.16
C GLN A 80 -5.60 -1.90 0.41
N VAL A 81 -4.58 -1.68 1.25
CA VAL A 81 -3.59 -2.72 1.61
C VAL A 81 -4.28 -3.95 2.22
N LEU A 82 -5.24 -3.77 3.12
CA LEU A 82 -6.01 -4.90 3.68
C LEU A 82 -6.79 -5.68 2.62
N SER A 83 -7.34 -4.99 1.61
CA SER A 83 -8.12 -5.65 0.54
C SER A 83 -7.33 -6.65 -0.31
N PHE A 84 -5.99 -6.58 -0.27
CA PHE A 84 -5.09 -7.55 -0.91
C PHE A 84 -4.94 -8.86 -0.12
N ALA A 85 -5.55 -9.00 1.07
CA ALA A 85 -5.63 -10.26 1.82
C ALA A 85 -7.03 -10.91 1.74
N PRO A 86 -7.65 -11.07 0.55
CA PRO A 86 -9.06 -11.43 0.45
C PRO A 86 -9.36 -12.83 0.98
N ASP A 87 -8.43 -13.79 0.89
CA ASP A 87 -8.69 -15.18 1.29
C ASP A 87 -8.88 -15.32 2.81
N TYR A 88 -8.22 -14.46 3.60
CA TYR A 88 -8.36 -14.43 5.06
C TYR A 88 -9.54 -13.58 5.55
N LEU A 89 -10.03 -12.68 4.69
CA LEU A 89 -11.13 -11.76 5.00
C LEU A 89 -12.49 -12.31 4.58
N LYS A 90 -12.54 -13.17 3.56
CA LYS A 90 -13.77 -13.81 3.08
C LYS A 90 -14.22 -14.97 3.96
N ASP A 91 -13.28 -15.64 4.62
CA ASP A 91 -13.59 -16.70 5.56
C ASP A 91 -13.78 -16.04 6.94
N GLU A 92 -14.99 -15.56 7.21
CA GLU A 92 -15.37 -14.92 8.49
C GLU A 92 -14.96 -15.76 9.72
N GLN A 93 -14.80 -17.07 9.53
CA GLN A 93 -14.36 -18.03 10.54
C GLN A 93 -12.86 -17.91 10.92
N LEU A 94 -12.03 -17.26 10.09
CA LEU A 94 -10.60 -17.07 10.34
C LEU A 94 -10.29 -15.80 11.15
N LEU A 95 -11.24 -14.85 11.20
CA LEU A 95 -11.11 -13.69 12.07
C LEU A 95 -11.44 -14.09 13.52
N PRO A 96 -10.59 -13.74 14.50
CA PRO A 96 -10.90 -14.01 15.90
C PRO A 96 -12.23 -13.35 16.30
N SER A 97 -13.06 -14.04 17.08
CA SER A 97 -14.32 -13.46 17.57
C SER A 97 -14.15 -12.21 18.45
N SER A 98 -12.93 -11.94 18.90
CA SER A 98 -12.51 -10.73 19.61
C SER A 98 -12.10 -9.57 18.70
N PHE A 99 -12.00 -9.79 17.38
CA PHE A 99 -11.57 -8.81 16.40
C PHE A 99 -12.46 -7.57 16.48
N MET A 100 -11.89 -6.42 16.83
CA MET A 100 -12.57 -5.12 16.91
C MET A 100 -13.84 -5.07 17.78
N ARG A 101 -14.07 -6.02 18.69
CA ARG A 101 -15.30 -6.08 19.52
C ARG A 101 -15.53 -4.86 20.42
N SER A 102 -14.46 -4.15 20.76
CA SER A 102 -14.50 -3.00 21.67
C SER A 102 -14.60 -1.65 20.95
N LEU A 103 -14.69 -1.66 19.62
CA LEU A 103 -14.58 -0.46 18.80
C LEU A 103 -15.80 0.45 19.02
N LYS A 104 -15.54 1.73 19.27
CA LYS A 104 -16.56 2.76 19.46
C LYS A 104 -16.53 3.82 18.38
N SER A 105 -15.36 4.07 17.79
CA SER A 105 -15.22 4.99 16.66
C SER A 105 -14.22 4.48 15.64
N LEU A 106 -14.57 4.64 14.38
CA LEU A 106 -13.77 4.36 13.20
C LEU A 106 -13.66 5.63 12.36
N LYS A 107 -12.45 6.18 12.25
CA LYS A 107 -12.16 7.33 11.39
C LYS A 107 -11.37 6.88 10.17
N VAL A 108 -11.85 7.21 8.97
CA VAL A 108 -11.17 6.93 7.71
C VAL A 108 -10.67 8.24 7.09
N LYS A 109 -9.36 8.33 6.88
CA LYS A 109 -8.72 9.46 6.18
C LYS A 109 -8.59 9.15 4.70
N LEU A 110 -9.38 9.82 3.87
CA LEU A 110 -9.24 9.76 2.41
C LEU A 110 -8.06 10.64 2.01
N LYS A 111 -6.98 9.99 1.58
CA LYS A 111 -5.80 10.65 1.01
C LYS A 111 -5.47 10.01 -0.34
N PRO A 112 -4.81 10.73 -1.26
CA PRO A 112 -4.35 10.15 -2.50
C PRO A 112 -3.47 8.92 -2.24
N LEU A 113 -3.64 7.88 -3.04
CA LEU A 113 -2.80 6.68 -2.96
C LEU A 113 -1.39 7.02 -3.41
N SER A 114 -0.38 6.41 -2.76
CA SER A 114 0.99 6.51 -3.23
C SER A 114 1.16 5.81 -4.58
N TYR A 115 2.21 6.18 -5.31
CA TYR A 115 2.50 5.61 -6.64
C TYR A 115 2.65 4.08 -6.57
N GLY A 116 3.36 3.56 -5.56
CA GLY A 116 3.56 2.12 -5.37
C GLY A 116 2.26 1.35 -5.17
N LEU A 117 1.37 1.86 -4.32
CA LEU A 117 0.07 1.24 -4.07
C LEU A 117 -0.87 1.36 -5.28
N SER A 118 -0.82 2.50 -5.98
CA SER A 118 -1.57 2.70 -7.23
C SER A 118 -1.15 1.69 -8.32
N MET A 119 0.15 1.40 -8.43
CA MET A 119 0.66 0.37 -9.32
C MET A 119 0.23 -1.03 -8.88
N ALA A 120 0.28 -1.34 -7.59
CA ALA A 120 -0.17 -2.63 -7.06
C ALA A 120 -1.66 -2.89 -7.37
N LEU A 121 -2.51 -1.87 -7.20
CA LEU A 121 -3.93 -1.96 -7.55
C LEU A 121 -4.13 -2.20 -9.04
N LYS A 122 -3.41 -1.47 -9.90
CA LYS A 122 -3.49 -1.67 -11.35
C LYS A 122 -3.10 -3.08 -11.77
N ILE A 123 -2.06 -3.67 -11.17
CA ILE A 123 -1.63 -5.04 -11.46
C ILE A 123 -2.73 -6.04 -11.08
N VAL A 124 -3.33 -5.90 -9.89
CA VAL A 124 -4.42 -6.79 -9.46
C VAL A 124 -5.70 -6.57 -10.26
N MET A 125 -6.01 -5.34 -10.64
CA MET A 125 -7.13 -5.05 -11.53
C MET A 125 -6.89 -5.67 -12.91
N LEU A 126 -5.70 -5.58 -13.48
CA LEU A 126 -5.37 -6.25 -14.74
C LEU A 126 -5.55 -7.77 -14.66
N ASP A 127 -5.06 -8.42 -13.59
CA ASP A 127 -5.28 -9.87 -13.40
C ASP A 127 -6.76 -10.23 -13.25
N LYS A 128 -7.54 -9.39 -12.55
CA LYS A 128 -9.00 -9.56 -12.42
C LYS A 128 -9.74 -9.28 -13.72
N GLU A 129 -9.40 -8.24 -14.46
CA GLU A 129 -10.00 -7.85 -15.75
C GLU A 129 -9.73 -8.90 -16.83
N LEU A 130 -8.56 -9.56 -16.79
CA LEU A 130 -8.28 -10.73 -17.61
C LEU A 130 -9.19 -11.93 -17.28
N LYS A 131 -9.77 -11.98 -16.07
CA LYS A 131 -10.59 -13.11 -15.58
C LYS A 131 -12.10 -12.80 -15.54
N ALA A 132 -12.50 -11.54 -15.38
CA ALA A 132 -13.88 -11.10 -15.26
C ALA A 132 -13.98 -9.62 -15.67
N GLY A 133 -14.88 -9.30 -16.61
CA GLY A 133 -14.97 -7.99 -17.28
C GLY A 133 -15.03 -6.74 -16.38
N LEU A 134 -14.71 -5.61 -17.01
CA LEU A 134 -14.40 -4.28 -16.45
C LEU A 134 -15.38 -3.76 -15.38
N VAL A 135 -14.90 -3.58 -14.14
CA VAL A 135 -15.48 -2.66 -13.15
C VAL A 135 -14.34 -1.91 -12.43
N PRO A 136 -14.26 -0.57 -12.53
CA PRO A 136 -13.28 0.22 -11.79
C PRO A 136 -13.50 0.09 -10.28
N SER A 137 -12.43 -0.20 -9.52
CA SER A 137 -12.51 -0.23 -8.05
C SER A 137 -12.42 1.17 -7.47
N SER A 138 -13.27 1.48 -6.49
CA SER A 138 -13.30 2.77 -5.79
C SER A 138 -12.07 2.95 -4.88
N LEU A 139 -11.81 4.18 -4.43
CA LEU A 139 -10.73 4.49 -3.47
C LEU A 139 -10.92 3.76 -2.12
N MET A 140 -12.14 3.32 -1.84
CA MET A 140 -12.48 2.42 -0.74
C MET A 140 -12.77 1.01 -1.30
N PRO A 141 -12.11 -0.05 -0.79
CA PRO A 141 -12.53 -1.40 -1.12
C PRO A 141 -13.93 -1.67 -0.56
N ASN A 142 -14.83 -2.23 -1.38
CA ASN A 142 -16.16 -2.63 -0.91
C ASN A 142 -16.03 -3.74 0.15
N GLY A 143 -16.82 -3.65 1.22
CA GLY A 143 -16.90 -4.66 2.28
C GLY A 143 -15.81 -4.61 3.35
N ILE A 144 -14.68 -3.91 3.14
CA ILE A 144 -13.61 -3.85 4.16
C ILE A 144 -14.02 -3.07 5.40
N LEU A 145 -14.85 -2.03 5.21
CA LEU A 145 -15.37 -1.24 6.31
C LEU A 145 -16.34 -2.07 7.16
N ASP A 146 -17.22 -2.82 6.49
CA ASP A 146 -18.17 -3.73 7.14
C ASP A 146 -17.44 -4.81 7.94
N LEU A 147 -16.31 -5.33 7.44
CA LEU A 147 -15.45 -6.27 8.16
C LEU A 147 -14.84 -5.68 9.44
N LEU A 148 -14.37 -4.43 9.40
CA LEU A 148 -13.85 -3.74 10.59
C LEU A 148 -14.95 -3.47 11.63
N LEU A 149 -16.20 -3.31 11.18
CA LEU A 149 -17.36 -2.99 12.01
C LEU A 149 -18.17 -4.23 12.40
N HIS A 150 -17.86 -5.41 11.88
CA HIS A 150 -18.68 -6.62 12.03
C HIS A 150 -19.02 -6.95 13.49
N ASN A 151 -18.03 -6.86 14.39
CA ASN A 151 -18.21 -7.10 15.82
C ASN A 151 -18.52 -5.83 16.64
N SER A 152 -18.70 -4.68 15.98
CA SER A 152 -19.02 -3.38 16.59
C SER A 152 -19.89 -2.53 15.65
N PRO A 153 -21.11 -3.00 15.30
CA PRO A 153 -21.96 -2.34 14.31
C PRO A 153 -22.46 -0.97 14.77
N SER A 154 -22.39 -0.67 16.07
CA SER A 154 -22.78 0.62 16.65
C SER A 154 -21.62 1.63 16.74
N ALA A 155 -20.43 1.30 16.23
CA ALA A 155 -19.32 2.23 16.25
C ALA A 155 -19.60 3.42 15.32
N ASP A 156 -19.24 4.62 15.78
CA ASP A 156 -19.38 5.85 15.00
C ASP A 156 -18.36 5.88 13.87
N VAL A 157 -18.79 6.21 12.65
CA VAL A 157 -17.96 6.16 11.45
C VAL A 157 -17.82 7.56 10.87
N ASP A 158 -16.60 8.06 10.85
CA ASP A 158 -16.25 9.38 10.30
C ASP A 158 -15.32 9.20 9.09
N ILE A 159 -15.75 9.66 7.91
CA ILE A 159 -14.93 9.64 6.69
C ILE A 159 -14.56 11.07 6.36
N VAL A 160 -13.26 11.37 6.42
CA VAL A 160 -12.73 12.71 6.22
C VAL A 160 -11.85 12.74 4.98
N GLU A 161 -12.14 13.67 4.09
CA GLU A 161 -11.28 13.99 2.96
C GLU A 161 -10.10 14.85 3.40
N CYS A 162 -8.91 14.27 3.39
CA CYS A 162 -7.68 15.01 3.63
C CYS A 162 -7.26 15.65 2.30
N SER A 163 -7.42 16.96 2.19
CA SER A 163 -6.78 17.72 1.11
C SER A 163 -5.25 17.50 1.19
N ARG A 164 -4.55 17.58 0.05
CA ARG A 164 -3.10 17.28 -0.09
C ARG A 164 -2.18 18.07 0.87
N ILE A 165 -2.73 19.01 1.62
CA ILE A 165 -2.03 19.88 2.56
C ILE A 165 -2.87 19.87 3.84
N ASP A 166 -2.57 18.93 4.72
CA ASP A 166 -3.04 18.98 6.10
C ASP A 166 -1.79 19.02 6.99
N ASP A 167 -1.80 19.88 8.01
CA ASP A 167 -0.67 20.44 8.78
C ASP A 167 0.13 19.43 9.63
N SER A 168 0.13 18.15 9.25
CA SER A 168 0.78 17.02 9.91
C SER A 168 2.31 17.01 9.80
N PHE A 169 2.92 17.92 9.05
CA PHE A 169 4.37 17.96 8.83
C PHE A 169 5.13 18.81 9.86
N ASN A 170 4.44 19.47 10.80
CA ASN A 170 5.06 20.35 11.81
C ASN A 170 5.78 19.61 12.95
N HIS A 171 5.75 18.26 12.98
CA HIS A 171 6.33 17.46 14.07
C HIS A 171 7.28 16.36 13.57
N LEU A 172 7.50 16.24 12.26
CA LEU A 172 8.45 15.29 11.71
C LEU A 172 9.81 15.97 11.60
N ALA A 173 10.82 15.39 12.28
CA ALA A 173 12.21 15.68 11.93
C ALA A 173 12.39 15.41 10.42
N PRO A 174 13.15 16.24 9.69
CA PRO A 174 13.36 16.07 8.26
C PRO A 174 13.82 14.63 7.94
N LEU A 175 13.35 14.11 6.80
CA LEU A 175 13.68 12.80 6.27
C LEU A 175 15.17 12.47 6.43
N SER A 176 15.45 11.25 6.89
CA SER A 176 16.78 10.74 7.19
C SER A 176 17.77 11.01 6.05
N SER A 177 18.81 11.73 6.46
CA SER A 177 19.82 12.49 5.76
C SER A 177 21.01 11.65 5.28
N SER A 178 20.84 10.49 4.65
CA SER A 178 22.04 9.72 4.25
C SER A 178 22.83 10.34 3.09
N LEU A 179 22.31 11.39 2.45
CA LEU A 179 23.02 12.26 1.49
C LEU A 179 23.22 13.71 2.01
N TYR A 180 22.79 13.99 3.24
CA TYR A 180 22.76 15.32 3.84
C TYR A 180 23.70 15.57 5.04
N PRO A 181 24.67 14.72 5.47
CA PRO A 181 25.36 14.98 6.74
C PRO A 181 26.17 16.28 6.76
N GLU A 182 26.62 16.77 5.60
CA GLU A 182 27.47 17.96 5.50
C GLU A 182 26.68 19.28 5.33
N PHE A 183 25.36 19.22 5.08
CA PHE A 183 24.58 20.42 4.75
C PHE A 183 24.17 21.24 5.97
N LEU A 184 24.05 20.61 7.14
CA LEU A 184 23.49 21.22 8.36
C LEU A 184 24.51 21.46 9.48
N GLN A 185 25.77 21.06 9.31
CA GLN A 185 26.81 21.38 10.28
C GLN A 185 27.39 22.77 9.99
N PRO A 186 27.37 23.72 10.94
CA PRO A 186 28.09 24.97 10.80
C PRO A 186 29.59 24.65 10.64
N SER A 187 30.20 25.10 9.53
CA SER A 187 31.65 25.15 9.42
C SER A 187 32.15 26.06 10.53
N SER A 188 32.92 25.51 11.47
CA SER A 188 33.42 26.25 12.63
C SER A 188 34.57 27.21 12.26
N ASN A 189 34.93 27.35 10.98
CA ASN A 189 36.11 28.12 10.56
C ASN A 189 36.10 28.76 9.14
N GLU A 190 35.01 28.69 8.35
CA GLU A 190 34.90 29.42 7.06
C GLU A 190 33.93 30.61 7.16
N HIS A 191 34.18 31.66 6.37
CA HIS A 191 33.28 32.81 6.22
C HIS A 191 31.90 32.27 5.80
N VAL A 192 30.86 32.54 6.60
CA VAL A 192 29.52 31.90 6.50
C VAL A 192 28.93 31.96 5.08
N VAL A 193 29.28 32.99 4.32
CA VAL A 193 28.86 33.22 2.93
C VAL A 193 29.45 32.17 1.98
N ASP A 194 30.75 31.89 2.05
CA ASP A 194 31.43 30.96 1.15
C ASP A 194 30.93 29.51 1.34
N GLY A 195 30.65 29.14 2.59
CA GLY A 195 30.04 27.86 2.92
C GLY A 195 28.60 27.72 2.44
N LEU A 196 27.84 28.82 2.36
CA LEU A 196 26.49 28.83 1.77
C LEU A 196 26.55 28.72 0.24
N GLU A 197 27.45 29.45 -0.41
CA GLU A 197 27.62 29.39 -1.87
C GLU A 197 28.01 27.99 -2.35
N ARG A 198 28.95 27.34 -1.67
CA ARG A 198 29.38 25.96 -1.98
C ARG A 198 28.22 24.95 -1.85
N ARG A 199 27.39 25.08 -0.80
CA ARG A 199 26.20 24.24 -0.60
C ARG A 199 25.13 24.48 -1.65
N MET A 200 24.86 25.73 -1.99
CA MET A 200 23.90 26.08 -3.04
C MET A 200 24.34 25.55 -4.41
N TRP A 201 25.63 25.59 -4.71
CA TRP A 201 26.18 25.00 -5.94
C TRP A 201 25.96 23.48 -5.98
N HIS A 202 26.25 22.78 -4.88
CA HIS A 202 26.04 21.34 -4.80
C HIS A 202 24.55 20.95 -4.91
N LEU A 203 23.64 21.72 -4.32
CA LEU A 203 22.19 21.48 -4.46
C LEU A 203 21.73 21.64 -5.91
N LYS A 204 22.22 22.65 -6.63
CA LYS A 204 21.91 22.83 -8.06
C LYS A 204 22.36 21.62 -8.89
N GLN A 205 23.53 21.06 -8.58
CA GLN A 205 24.03 19.87 -9.27
C GLN A 205 23.17 18.63 -8.99
N VAL A 206 22.76 18.42 -7.73
CA VAL A 206 21.85 17.32 -7.36
C VAL A 206 20.49 17.49 -8.03
N GLU A 207 19.96 18.71 -8.08
CA GLU A 207 18.71 19.02 -8.77
C GLU A 207 18.80 18.67 -10.26
N GLU A 208 19.89 19.05 -10.92
CA GLU A 208 20.10 18.78 -12.34
C GLU A 208 20.27 17.28 -12.65
N GLN A 209 21.01 16.56 -11.79
CA GLN A 209 21.11 15.10 -11.90
C GLN A 209 19.76 14.42 -11.70
N THR A 210 18.97 14.89 -10.73
CA THR A 210 17.63 14.36 -10.46
C THR A 210 16.71 14.55 -11.66
N LYS A 211 16.75 15.72 -12.32
CA LYS A 211 16.00 15.97 -13.57
C LYS A 211 16.37 14.95 -14.66
N LYS A 212 17.66 14.70 -14.89
CA LYS A 212 18.13 13.71 -15.87
C LYS A 212 17.62 12.30 -15.56
N TYR A 213 17.60 11.89 -14.29
CA TYR A 213 17.03 10.60 -13.90
C TYR A 213 15.53 10.51 -14.13
N VAL A 214 14.78 11.60 -13.89
CA VAL A 214 13.34 11.66 -14.16
C VAL A 214 13.07 11.52 -15.65
N ASP A 215 13.81 12.23 -16.50
CA ASP A 215 13.65 12.15 -17.96
C ASP A 215 13.90 10.73 -18.49
N LEU A 216 15.01 10.11 -18.06
CA LEU A 216 15.33 8.72 -18.43
C LEU A 216 14.26 7.72 -17.95
N ALA A 217 13.71 7.93 -16.76
CA ALA A 217 12.64 7.10 -16.23
C ALA A 217 11.35 7.27 -17.05
N MET A 218 11.01 8.49 -17.47
CA MET A 218 9.85 8.75 -18.35
C MET A 218 10.01 8.05 -19.70
N GLU A 219 11.19 8.13 -20.33
CA GLU A 219 11.45 7.43 -21.60
C GLU A 219 11.28 5.92 -21.47
N ALA A 220 11.79 5.33 -20.39
CA ALA A 220 11.61 3.90 -20.13
C ALA A 220 10.14 3.53 -19.94
N ILE A 221 9.37 4.33 -19.20
CA ILE A 221 7.93 4.12 -19.00
C ILE A 221 7.17 4.20 -20.33
N VAL A 222 7.50 5.16 -21.19
CA VAL A 222 6.85 5.31 -22.51
C VAL A 222 7.12 4.08 -23.37
N ARG A 223 8.38 3.62 -23.45
CA ARG A 223 8.77 2.43 -24.20
C ARG A 223 8.03 1.17 -23.71
N GLU A 224 8.05 0.90 -22.41
CA GLU A 224 7.34 -0.25 -21.83
C GLU A 224 5.83 -0.19 -22.08
N ARG A 225 5.24 1.01 -22.10
CA ARG A 225 3.83 1.21 -22.44
C ARG A 225 3.52 0.86 -23.90
N GLU A 226 4.40 1.22 -24.83
CA GLU A 226 4.25 0.89 -26.25
C GLU A 226 4.35 -0.63 -26.48
N GLU A 227 5.30 -1.30 -25.83
CA GLU A 227 5.43 -2.76 -25.87
C GLU A 227 4.18 -3.46 -25.33
N MET A 228 3.65 -2.97 -24.20
CA MET A 228 2.41 -3.50 -23.61
C MET A 228 1.20 -3.30 -24.54
N LEU A 229 1.12 -2.19 -25.27
CA LEU A 229 0.06 -1.95 -26.26
C LEU A 229 0.15 -2.95 -27.42
N SER A 230 1.35 -3.19 -27.95
CA SER A 230 1.58 -4.22 -28.98
C SER A 230 1.17 -5.61 -28.49
N LEU A 231 1.55 -5.98 -27.27
CA LEU A 231 1.16 -7.27 -26.67
C LEU A 231 -0.36 -7.40 -26.53
N LYS A 232 -1.06 -6.31 -26.19
CA LYS A 232 -2.52 -6.27 -26.09
C LYS A 232 -3.17 -6.54 -27.46
N GLU A 233 -2.65 -5.97 -28.53
CA GLU A 233 -3.13 -6.22 -29.89
C GLU A 233 -2.94 -7.68 -30.31
N HIS A 234 -1.77 -8.27 -30.02
CA HIS A 234 -1.52 -9.69 -30.26
C HIS A 234 -2.46 -10.60 -29.45
N THR A 235 -2.69 -10.27 -28.18
CA THR A 235 -3.63 -11.00 -27.31
C THR A 235 -5.04 -10.98 -27.89
N MET A 236 -5.49 -9.83 -28.37
CA MET A 236 -6.80 -9.69 -29.02
C MET A 236 -6.91 -10.50 -30.31
N MET A 237 -5.84 -10.56 -31.12
CA MET A 237 -5.79 -11.39 -32.33
C MET A 237 -5.90 -12.88 -31.98
N LEU A 238 -5.12 -13.34 -31.00
CA LEU A 238 -5.16 -14.74 -30.54
C LEU A 238 -6.55 -15.12 -30.02
N SER A 239 -7.19 -14.25 -29.22
CA SER A 239 -8.56 -14.48 -28.74
C SER A 239 -9.53 -14.68 -29.90
N LYS A 240 -9.49 -13.81 -30.93
CA LYS A 240 -10.35 -13.97 -32.12
C LYS A 240 -10.08 -15.28 -32.86
N THR A 241 -8.82 -15.68 -32.97
CA THR A 241 -8.48 -16.96 -33.60
C THR A 241 -9.04 -18.14 -32.81
N VAL A 242 -8.93 -18.11 -31.48
CA VAL A 242 -9.54 -19.13 -30.61
C VAL A 242 -11.04 -19.18 -30.81
N ASP A 243 -11.72 -18.03 -30.85
CA ASP A 243 -13.18 -17.94 -31.04
C ASP A 243 -13.63 -18.54 -32.39
N VAL A 244 -12.79 -18.45 -33.43
CA VAL A 244 -13.05 -19.07 -34.75
C VAL A 244 -12.80 -20.57 -34.76
N LEU A 245 -11.73 -21.03 -34.10
CA LEU A 245 -11.34 -22.45 -34.10
C LEU A 245 -12.19 -23.30 -33.15
N GLN A 246 -12.71 -22.71 -32.08
CA GLN A 246 -13.45 -23.45 -31.06
C GLN A 246 -14.76 -24.08 -31.58
N PRO A 247 -15.58 -23.41 -32.42
CA PRO A 247 -16.71 -24.04 -33.11
C PRO A 247 -16.27 -25.16 -34.07
N GLN A 248 -15.25 -24.91 -34.89
CA GLN A 248 -14.76 -25.91 -35.86
C GLN A 248 -14.30 -27.20 -35.17
N LEU A 249 -13.66 -27.08 -34.00
CA LEU A 249 -13.26 -28.22 -33.20
C LEU A 249 -14.45 -28.99 -32.62
N ARG A 250 -15.55 -28.31 -32.25
CA ARG A 250 -16.79 -28.96 -31.81
C ARG A 250 -17.42 -29.74 -32.95
N ASP A 251 -17.59 -29.11 -34.10
CA ASP A 251 -18.19 -29.73 -35.29
C ASP A 251 -17.38 -30.96 -35.75
N ALA A 252 -16.05 -30.87 -35.73
CA ALA A 252 -15.17 -31.99 -36.06
C ALA A 252 -15.26 -33.15 -35.06
N ARG A 253 -15.51 -32.88 -33.76
CA ARG A 253 -15.72 -33.94 -32.77
C ARG A 253 -17.05 -34.65 -32.97
N GLU A 254 -18.11 -33.91 -33.27
CA GLU A 254 -19.44 -34.49 -33.56
C GLU A 254 -19.42 -35.40 -34.79
N LEU A 255 -18.60 -35.09 -35.79
CA LEU A 255 -18.42 -35.93 -36.99
C LEU A 255 -17.60 -37.21 -36.76
N VAL A 256 -16.81 -37.28 -35.68
CA VAL A 256 -15.99 -38.46 -35.33
C VAL A 256 -16.74 -39.42 -34.39
N GLU A 257 -17.81 -38.96 -33.74
CA GLU A 257 -18.67 -39.79 -32.88
C GLU A 257 -19.87 -40.44 -33.61
N LEU A 258 -19.95 -40.28 -34.94
CA LEU A 258 -20.88 -40.97 -35.86
C LEU A 258 -20.21 -42.12 -36.61
#